data_AF-A0AAV2QRI4-F1
#
_entry.id   AF-A0AAV2QRI4-F1
#
_cell.length_a   1.000
_cell.length_b   1.000
_cell.length_c   1.000
_cell.angle_alpha   90.00
_cell.angle_beta   90.00
_cell.angle_gamma   90.00
#
_symmetry.space_group_name_H-M   'P 1'
#
loop_
_entity.id
_entity.type
_entity.pdbx_description
1 polymer ?
#
loop_
_entity_poly.entity_id
_entity_poly.type
_entity_poly.pdbx_seq_one_letter_code
_entity_poly.pdbx_strand_id
1 'polypeptide(L)'
;GCGNGKYLNINQQVLKIGVDRCVNLAVAAKDRDHEVMVCDNLSLPFRDESFDAALSVAVIHHFATTERRVRALRELARILRIGGRLMITVWAMEQRHRKFESQDVLVPWHRPEQSSSDDKASSVERDLNSTTTDDDDLLHYHAHTHTDSDSHQSRYGSRRNGRRRMRCRAIDP
;
A
#
# COMPACT_ATOMS: atom_id res chain seq x y z
N GLY A 1 -3.73 5.95 8.75
CA GLY A 1 -3.02 7.05 8.08
C GLY A 1 -3.79 7.50 6.85
N CYS A 2 -4.70 8.47 7.00
CA CYS A 2 -5.43 9.07 5.88
C CYS A 2 -4.67 10.22 5.21
N GLY A 3 -3.54 10.65 5.79
CA GLY A 3 -2.81 11.82 5.36
C GLY A 3 -3.71 13.06 5.31
N ASN A 4 -3.62 13.81 4.21
CA ASN A 4 -4.46 14.97 3.94
C ASN A 4 -5.90 14.63 3.45
N GLY A 5 -6.33 13.38 3.56
CA GLY A 5 -7.69 12.95 3.22
C GLY A 5 -7.94 12.64 1.74
N LYS A 6 -6.90 12.49 0.90
CA LYS A 6 -7.03 12.22 -0.56
C LYS A 6 -8.11 11.20 -0.93
N TYR A 7 -8.22 10.09 -0.18
CA TYR A 7 -9.14 9.00 -0.49
C TYR A 7 -10.52 9.12 0.18
N LEU A 8 -10.73 10.09 1.07
CA LEU A 8 -11.98 10.23 1.84
C LEU A 8 -13.13 10.81 1.00
N ASN A 9 -12.85 11.40 -0.17
CA ASN A 9 -13.87 12.00 -1.03
C ASN A 9 -14.32 11.11 -2.22
N ILE A 10 -13.81 9.88 -2.34
CA ILE A 10 -13.97 9.08 -3.57
C ILE A 10 -15.39 8.58 -3.79
N ASN A 11 -16.04 8.06 -2.74
CA ASN A 11 -17.39 7.51 -2.84
C ASN A 11 -18.29 8.14 -1.79
N GLN A 12 -19.30 8.91 -2.21
CA GLN A 12 -20.21 9.64 -1.30
C GLN A 12 -21.29 8.74 -0.67
N GLN A 13 -21.45 7.50 -1.15
CA GLN A 13 -22.48 6.56 -0.65
C GLN A 13 -22.02 5.77 0.58
N VAL A 14 -20.77 5.94 1.01
CA VAL A 14 -20.21 5.22 2.17
C VAL A 14 -19.85 6.22 3.26
N LEU A 15 -20.07 5.83 4.51
CA LEU A 15 -19.54 6.59 5.65
C LEU A 15 -18.05 6.28 5.78
N LYS A 16 -17.22 7.32 5.87
CA LYS A 16 -15.76 7.19 5.95
C LYS A 16 -15.25 7.95 7.16
N ILE A 17 -14.38 7.30 7.92
CA ILE A 17 -13.64 7.92 9.01
C ILE A 17 -12.15 7.81 8.67
N GLY A 18 -11.48 8.94 8.53
CA GLY A 18 -10.04 9.03 8.38
C GLY A 18 -9.33 9.00 9.72
N VAL A 19 -8.17 8.34 9.79
CA VAL A 19 -7.30 8.41 10.97
C VAL A 19 -5.87 8.69 10.58
N ASP A 20 -5.20 9.61 11.25
CA ASP A 20 -3.77 9.87 11.04
C ASP A 20 -3.03 10.17 12.35
N ARG A 21 -1.76 9.77 12.44
CA ARG A 21 -0.92 10.05 13.62
C ARG A 21 -0.39 11.49 13.60
N CYS A 22 -0.30 12.09 12.41
CA CYS A 22 0.14 13.46 12.20
C CYS A 22 -1.03 14.43 12.37
N VAL A 23 -0.97 15.23 13.44
CA VAL A 23 -2.00 16.22 13.77
C VAL A 23 -2.21 17.20 12.61
N ASN A 24 -1.13 17.70 12.01
CA ASN A 24 -1.22 18.70 10.93
C ASN A 24 -1.92 18.15 9.69
N LEU A 25 -1.70 16.87 9.34
CA LEU A 25 -2.38 16.23 8.22
C LEU A 25 -3.85 15.97 8.54
N ALA A 26 -4.15 15.54 9.77
CA ALA A 26 -5.52 15.36 10.23
C ALA A 26 -6.32 16.67 10.21
N VAL A 27 -5.72 17.79 10.64
CA VAL A 27 -6.30 19.13 10.53
C VAL A 27 -6.55 19.50 9.07
N ALA A 28 -5.55 19.36 8.19
CA ALA A 28 -5.71 19.67 6.78
C ALA A 28 -6.80 18.81 6.08
N ALA A 29 -6.99 17.56 6.54
CA ALA A 29 -8.08 16.72 6.06
C ALA A 29 -9.44 17.17 6.62
N LYS A 30 -9.49 17.58 7.90
CA LYS A 30 -10.71 18.11 8.53
C LYS A 30 -11.15 19.43 7.90
N ASP A 31 -10.22 20.30 7.52
CA ASP A 31 -10.48 21.55 6.81
C ASP A 31 -11.15 21.34 5.44
N ARG A 32 -11.07 20.12 4.89
CA ARG A 32 -11.78 19.69 3.66
C ARG A 32 -13.11 18.99 3.96
N ASP A 33 -13.65 19.21 5.16
CA ASP A 33 -14.92 18.66 5.64
C ASP A 33 -14.95 17.12 5.67
N HIS A 34 -13.82 16.51 6.03
CA HIS A 34 -13.74 15.06 6.25
C HIS A 34 -13.90 14.71 7.73
N GLU A 35 -14.55 13.58 8.01
CA GLU A 35 -14.57 12.98 9.35
C GLU A 35 -13.22 12.32 9.63
N VAL A 36 -12.42 12.96 10.50
CA VAL A 36 -11.03 12.56 10.76
C VAL A 36 -10.72 12.62 12.25
N MET A 37 -9.90 11.68 12.72
CA MET A 37 -9.36 11.68 14.08
C MET A 37 -7.85 11.44 14.11
N VAL A 38 -7.22 11.91 15.20
CA VAL A 38 -5.82 11.63 15.47
C VAL A 38 -5.71 10.35 16.30
N CYS A 39 -5.05 9.31 15.78
CA CYS A 39 -4.78 8.10 16.54
C CYS A 39 -3.53 7.36 16.05
N ASP A 40 -3.10 6.35 16.82
CA ASP A 40 -2.01 5.45 16.46
C ASP A 40 -2.55 4.15 15.87
N ASN A 41 -1.97 3.68 14.77
CA ASN A 41 -2.32 2.42 14.13
C ASN A 41 -2.04 1.18 15.00
N LEU A 42 -1.26 1.32 16.09
CA LEU A 42 -0.99 0.27 17.07
C LEU A 42 -2.09 0.12 18.14
N SER A 43 -3.03 1.06 18.21
CA SER A 43 -4.16 1.05 19.16
C SER A 43 -5.28 1.95 18.65
N LEU A 44 -6.18 1.38 17.86
CA LEU A 44 -7.29 2.10 17.23
C LEU A 44 -8.44 2.29 18.23
N PRO A 45 -9.00 3.51 18.38
CA PRO A 45 -10.05 3.82 19.35
C PRO A 45 -11.45 3.39 18.86
N PHE A 46 -11.52 2.22 18.24
CA PHE A 46 -12.76 1.66 17.71
C PHE A 46 -13.08 0.35 18.39
N ARG A 47 -14.38 0.03 18.42
CA ARG A 47 -14.85 -1.27 18.88
C ARG A 47 -14.44 -2.36 17.89
N ASP A 48 -14.41 -3.58 18.39
CA ASP A 48 -14.22 -4.76 17.56
C ASP A 48 -15.37 -4.85 16.54
N GLU A 49 -15.07 -5.36 15.35
CA GLU A 49 -16.06 -5.65 14.31
C GLU A 49 -16.93 -4.47 13.86
N SER A 50 -16.45 -3.23 14.00
CA SER A 50 -17.24 -2.03 13.73
C SER A 50 -17.13 -1.48 12.31
N PHE A 51 -16.28 -2.04 11.45
CA PHE A 51 -16.08 -1.59 10.06
C PHE A 51 -16.31 -2.69 9.04
N ASP A 52 -16.91 -2.30 7.91
CA ASP A 52 -17.08 -3.15 6.71
C ASP A 52 -15.79 -3.28 5.91
N ALA A 53 -15.00 -2.21 5.89
CA ALA A 53 -13.76 -2.15 5.13
C ALA A 53 -12.74 -1.19 5.77
N ALA A 54 -11.46 -1.45 5.53
CA ALA A 54 -10.36 -0.61 5.98
C ALA A 54 -9.33 -0.43 4.87
N LEU A 55 -8.78 0.79 4.77
CA LEU A 55 -7.73 1.15 3.83
C LEU A 55 -6.48 1.56 4.60
N SER A 56 -5.34 0.98 4.22
CA SER A 56 -4.01 1.32 4.75
C SER A 56 -3.04 1.53 3.59
N VAL A 57 -3.01 2.76 3.07
CA VAL A 57 -2.26 3.12 1.86
C VAL A 57 -0.93 3.76 2.22
N ALA A 58 0.17 3.09 1.95
CA ALA A 58 1.53 3.55 2.26
C ALA A 58 1.72 3.95 3.73
N VAL A 59 1.26 3.09 4.68
CA VAL A 59 1.35 3.38 6.13
C VAL A 59 2.19 2.35 6.88
N ILE A 60 1.86 1.06 6.77
CA ILE A 60 2.41 0.01 7.65
C ILE A 60 3.93 -0.12 7.54
N HIS A 61 4.51 0.21 6.37
CA HIS A 61 5.96 0.17 6.18
C HIS A 61 6.73 1.22 6.99
N HIS A 62 6.07 2.19 7.62
CA HIS A 62 6.75 3.16 8.50
C HIS A 62 7.12 2.57 9.87
N PHE A 63 6.58 1.40 10.24
CA PHE A 63 6.96 0.75 11.48
C PHE A 63 8.30 0.03 11.32
N ALA A 64 9.28 0.50 12.10
CA ALA A 64 10.67 0.02 12.06
C ALA A 64 10.88 -1.42 12.56
N THR A 65 9.86 -2.05 13.18
CA THR A 65 9.99 -3.43 13.67
C THR A 65 8.83 -4.30 13.21
N THR A 66 9.11 -5.58 12.99
CA THR A 66 8.12 -6.60 12.60
C THR A 66 6.99 -6.69 13.63
N GLU A 67 7.29 -6.62 14.92
CA GLU A 67 6.30 -6.75 16.00
C GLU A 67 5.28 -5.61 15.93
N ARG A 68 5.72 -4.39 15.62
CA ARG A 68 4.85 -3.22 15.44
C ARG A 68 4.01 -3.34 14.19
N ARG A 69 4.56 -3.82 13.07
CA ARG A 69 3.79 -4.10 11.85
C ARG A 69 2.70 -5.15 12.11
N VAL A 70 3.05 -6.25 12.75
CA VAL A 70 2.09 -7.32 13.11
C VAL A 70 1.03 -6.78 14.06
N ARG A 71 1.38 -5.96 15.06
CA ARG A 71 0.39 -5.33 15.95
C ARG A 71 -0.57 -4.42 15.20
N ALA A 72 -0.07 -3.58 14.28
CA ALA A 72 -0.93 -2.73 13.47
C ALA A 72 -1.87 -3.54 12.56
N LEU A 73 -1.40 -4.66 11.98
CA LEU A 73 -2.24 -5.58 11.21
C LEU A 73 -3.32 -6.23 12.08
N ARG A 74 -2.99 -6.61 13.32
CA ARG A 74 -3.96 -7.14 14.29
C ARG A 74 -5.03 -6.11 14.65
N GLU A 75 -4.66 -4.85 14.86
CA GLU A 75 -5.63 -3.78 15.12
C GLU A 75 -6.56 -3.55 13.93
N LEU A 76 -6.02 -3.52 12.70
CA LEU A 76 -6.83 -3.42 11.48
C LEU A 76 -7.79 -4.61 11.32
N ALA A 77 -7.33 -5.82 11.65
CA ALA A 77 -8.18 -7.01 11.63
C ALA A 77 -9.27 -6.97 12.71
N ARG A 78 -8.93 -6.54 13.93
CA ARG A 78 -9.85 -6.45 15.08
C ARG A 78 -11.07 -5.56 14.80
N ILE A 79 -10.85 -4.42 14.17
CA ILE A 79 -11.92 -3.46 13.91
C ILE A 79 -12.83 -3.87 12.73
N LEU A 80 -12.43 -4.85 11.93
CA LEU A 80 -13.21 -5.35 10.81
C LEU A 80 -14.18 -6.42 11.27
N ARG A 81 -15.43 -6.34 10.81
CA ARG A 81 -16.39 -7.43 11.02
C ARG A 81 -15.95 -8.70 10.28
N ILE A 82 -16.49 -9.84 10.68
CA ILE A 82 -16.36 -11.08 9.91
C ILE A 82 -16.89 -10.84 8.49
N GLY A 83 -16.05 -11.14 7.49
CA GLY A 83 -16.33 -10.88 6.06
C GLY A 83 -15.99 -9.46 5.59
N GLY A 84 -15.53 -8.58 6.49
CA GLY A 84 -15.01 -7.26 6.15
C GLY A 84 -13.73 -7.33 5.31
N ARG A 85 -13.44 -6.26 4.57
CA ARG A 85 -12.34 -6.25 3.59
C ARG A 85 -11.24 -5.26 3.97
N LEU A 86 -10.00 -5.72 3.88
CA LEU A 86 -8.80 -4.89 4.14
C LEU A 86 -8.00 -4.71 2.85
N MET A 87 -7.69 -3.46 2.52
CA MET A 87 -6.74 -3.13 1.45
C MET A 87 -5.50 -2.48 2.04
N ILE A 88 -4.33 -3.06 1.76
CA ILE A 88 -3.03 -2.54 2.20
C ILE A 88 -2.15 -2.31 0.99
N THR A 89 -1.51 -1.16 0.91
CA THR A 89 -0.42 -0.92 -0.03
C THR A 89 0.85 -0.54 0.74
N VAL A 90 1.96 -1.17 0.38
CA VAL A 90 3.28 -0.94 0.97
C VAL A 90 4.33 -0.88 -0.14
N TRP A 91 5.51 -0.35 0.19
CA TRP A 91 6.62 -0.35 -0.75
C TRP A 91 7.14 -1.76 -0.93
N ALA A 92 7.37 -2.16 -2.17
CA ALA A 92 8.07 -3.39 -2.49
C ALA A 92 9.59 -3.17 -2.36
N MET A 93 10.31 -4.22 -1.97
CA MET A 93 11.77 -4.24 -2.00
C MET A 93 12.28 -4.26 -3.45
N GLU A 94 11.57 -4.96 -4.31
CA GLU A 94 11.86 -5.12 -5.73
C GLU A 94 11.41 -3.89 -6.52
N GLN A 95 12.28 -2.90 -6.64
CA GLN A 95 12.06 -1.71 -7.47
C GLN A 95 12.98 -1.73 -8.70
N ARG A 96 12.49 -1.25 -9.85
CA ARG A 96 13.29 -1.21 -11.10
C ARG A 96 14.48 -0.27 -11.00
N HIS A 97 14.29 0.88 -10.35
CA HIS A 97 15.25 1.99 -10.34
C HIS A 97 15.97 2.17 -8.99
N ARG A 98 15.58 1.41 -7.95
CA ARG A 98 16.19 1.48 -6.62
C ARG A 98 16.46 0.07 -6.11
N LYS A 99 17.64 -0.12 -5.53
CA LYS A 99 18.05 -1.39 -4.89
C LYS A 99 18.19 -1.13 -3.40
N PHE A 100 17.57 -1.98 -2.58
CA PHE A 100 17.70 -1.94 -1.13
C PHE A 100 18.55 -3.12 -0.66
N GLU A 101 19.38 -2.88 0.34
CA GLU A 101 20.26 -3.91 0.92
C GLU A 101 19.49 -4.89 1.81
N SER A 102 18.37 -4.46 2.38
CA SER A 102 17.49 -5.28 3.22
C SER A 102 16.03 -4.80 3.12
N GLN A 103 15.09 -5.56 3.69
CA GLN A 103 13.65 -5.20 3.71
C GLN A 103 13.34 -4.03 4.65
N ASP A 104 14.11 -3.89 5.73
CA ASP A 104 13.93 -2.84 6.74
C ASP A 104 15.08 -1.83 6.63
N VAL A 105 14.86 -0.82 5.80
CA VAL A 105 15.82 0.26 5.52
C VAL A 105 15.19 1.63 5.76
N LEU A 106 15.99 2.56 6.28
CA LEU A 106 15.60 3.97 6.31
C LEU A 106 15.77 4.55 4.91
N VAL A 107 14.68 5.03 4.33
CA VAL A 107 14.72 5.73 3.04
C VAL A 107 14.83 7.23 3.29
N PRO A 108 15.89 7.90 2.82
CA PRO A 108 16.03 9.35 2.96
C PRO A 108 14.87 10.07 2.28
N TRP A 109 14.29 11.03 3.00
CA TRP A 109 13.33 11.95 2.41
C TRP A 109 14.07 13.16 1.86
N HIS A 110 13.93 13.40 0.55
CA HIS A 110 14.49 14.57 -0.12
C HIS A 110 13.40 15.63 -0.25
N ARG A 111 13.72 16.87 0.16
CA ARG A 111 12.82 18.01 0.02
C ARG A 111 12.77 18.36 -1.48
N PRO A 112 11.59 18.42 -2.11
CA PRO A 112 11.49 18.86 -3.50
C PRO A 112 12.07 20.26 -3.64
N GLU A 113 12.92 20.48 -4.64
CA GLU A 113 13.48 21.81 -4.92
C GLU A 113 12.35 22.76 -5.33
N GLN A 114 12.24 23.88 -4.63
CA GLN A 114 11.32 24.95 -5.00
C GLN A 114 11.89 25.63 -6.24
N SER A 115 11.33 25.37 -7.42
CA SER A 115 11.64 26.20 -8.58
C SER A 115 11.09 27.60 -8.32
N SER A 116 11.98 28.58 -8.13
CA SER A 116 11.62 30.00 -8.06
C SER A 116 10.89 30.39 -9.34
N SER A 117 9.64 30.78 -9.20
CA SER A 117 8.76 31.19 -10.28
C SER A 117 9.08 32.61 -10.73
N ASP A 118 9.81 32.76 -11.84
CA ASP A 118 9.73 33.96 -12.67
C ASP A 118 9.39 33.68 -14.16
N ASP A 119 9.14 32.43 -14.55
CA ASP A 119 8.62 32.12 -15.88
C ASP A 119 7.23 31.48 -15.79
N LYS A 120 6.21 32.30 -16.09
CA LYS A 120 4.82 31.86 -16.27
C LYS A 120 4.65 31.14 -17.62
N ALA A 121 3.69 30.21 -17.61
CA ALA A 121 3.00 29.58 -18.75
C ALA A 121 3.58 28.26 -19.27
N SER A 122 3.41 27.19 -18.49
CA SER A 122 2.62 26.06 -18.99
C SER A 122 1.99 25.32 -17.80
N SER A 123 0.68 25.09 -17.93
CA SER A 123 -0.12 24.30 -17.01
C SER A 123 0.26 22.83 -17.09
N VAL A 124 1.03 22.36 -16.12
CA VAL A 124 1.04 20.95 -15.72
C VAL A 124 1.10 20.94 -14.20
N GLU A 125 0.04 20.43 -13.57
CA GLU A 125 0.00 20.18 -12.14
C GLU A 125 1.21 19.29 -11.79
N ARG A 126 2.22 19.87 -11.14
CA ARG A 126 3.37 19.10 -10.65
C ARG A 126 2.91 18.28 -9.46
N ASP A 127 2.79 16.98 -9.71
CA ASP A 127 2.59 15.93 -8.72
C ASP A 127 3.54 16.07 -7.52
N LEU A 128 2.97 16.32 -6.35
CA LEU A 128 3.66 16.34 -5.05
C LEU A 128 3.96 14.92 -4.53
N ASN A 129 4.28 14.00 -5.44
CA ASN A 129 4.62 12.61 -5.14
C ASN A 129 5.95 12.17 -5.80
N SER A 130 6.81 13.10 -6.23
CA SER A 130 8.03 12.76 -6.98
C SER A 130 9.10 12.04 -6.12
N THR A 131 8.88 10.76 -5.88
CA THR A 131 9.88 9.74 -6.17
C THR A 131 9.83 9.52 -7.67
N THR A 132 10.93 9.82 -8.37
CA THR A 132 11.08 9.64 -9.83
C THR A 132 10.49 8.30 -10.26
N THR A 133 9.29 8.36 -10.83
CA THR A 133 8.63 7.26 -11.53
C THR A 133 8.20 7.93 -12.83
N ASP A 134 8.89 7.58 -13.92
CA ASP A 134 8.52 8.03 -15.25
C ASP A 134 7.11 7.51 -15.56
N ASP A 135 6.37 8.19 -16.45
CA ASP A 135 4.98 7.90 -16.84
C ASP A 135 4.73 6.45 -17.36
N ASP A 136 5.78 5.64 -17.51
CA ASP A 136 5.74 4.21 -17.83
C ASP A 136 5.46 3.29 -16.62
N ASP A 137 5.42 3.83 -15.40
CA ASP A 137 5.02 3.13 -14.16
C ASP A 137 3.49 2.98 -14.01
N LEU A 138 2.77 2.87 -15.13
CA LEU A 138 1.37 2.43 -15.17
C LEU A 138 1.26 0.97 -14.67
N LEU A 139 1.28 0.85 -13.34
CA LEU A 139 0.66 -0.14 -12.48
C LEU A 139 0.51 -1.54 -13.09
N HIS A 140 1.64 -2.26 -13.21
CA HIS A 140 1.58 -3.71 -13.04
C HIS A 140 1.37 -4.00 -11.56
N TYR A 141 0.12 -3.90 -11.10
CA TYR A 141 -0.26 -4.38 -9.78
C TYR A 141 -0.07 -5.90 -9.77
N HIS A 142 1.02 -6.37 -9.18
CA HIS A 142 1.21 -7.79 -8.90
C HIS A 142 0.26 -8.19 -7.78
N ALA A 143 -0.97 -8.57 -8.16
CA ALA A 143 -1.94 -9.15 -7.26
C ALA A 143 -1.49 -10.57 -6.86
N HIS A 144 -0.83 -10.69 -5.73
CA HIS A 144 -0.61 -12.00 -5.11
C HIS A 144 -1.91 -12.43 -4.42
N THR A 145 -2.72 -13.21 -5.13
CA THR A 145 -3.90 -13.87 -4.56
C THR A 145 -3.48 -15.24 -4.04
N HIS A 146 -3.29 -15.35 -2.72
CA HIS A 146 -3.21 -16.65 -2.08
C HIS A 146 -4.64 -17.10 -1.77
N THR A 147 -5.18 -17.99 -2.58
CA THR A 147 -6.40 -18.73 -2.24
C THR A 147 -5.98 -20.08 -1.68
N ASP A 148 -6.26 -20.33 -0.40
CA ASP A 148 -6.14 -21.67 0.17
C ASP A 148 -7.23 -22.55 -0.44
N SER A 149 -6.90 -23.22 -1.55
CA SER A 149 -7.74 -24.24 -2.18
C SER A 149 -6.86 -25.17 -3.00
N ASP A 150 -6.42 -26.24 -2.35
CA ASP A 150 -5.83 -27.42 -2.98
C ASP A 150 -6.87 -28.16 -3.85
N SER A 151 -6.36 -28.83 -4.89
CA SER A 151 -7.02 -29.83 -5.76
C SER A 151 -7.96 -29.34 -6.87
N HIS A 152 -7.46 -29.31 -8.12
CA HIS A 152 -7.86 -30.25 -9.18
C HIS A 152 -7.17 -29.91 -10.52
N GLN A 153 -6.54 -30.93 -11.11
CA GLN A 153 -5.98 -30.91 -12.45
C GLN A 153 -7.03 -30.51 -13.50
N SER A 154 -6.68 -29.60 -14.41
CA SER A 154 -7.24 -29.60 -15.76
C SER A 154 -6.22 -29.13 -16.78
N ARG A 155 -6.17 -29.91 -17.86
CA ARG A 155 -5.21 -29.88 -18.96
C ARG A 155 -5.62 -28.81 -19.97
N TYR A 156 -4.68 -27.96 -20.38
CA TYR A 156 -4.72 -27.36 -21.72
C TYR A 156 -3.36 -27.53 -22.39
N GLY A 157 -3.39 -28.26 -23.51
CA GLY A 157 -2.22 -28.62 -24.27
C GLY A 157 -1.72 -27.47 -25.15
N SER A 158 -0.40 -27.38 -25.29
CA SER A 158 0.23 -26.78 -26.45
C SER A 158 1.40 -27.65 -26.89
N ARG A 159 1.29 -28.17 -28.11
CA ARG A 159 2.30 -28.95 -28.82
C ARG A 159 3.53 -28.09 -29.06
N ARG A 160 4.72 -28.50 -28.58
CA ARG A 160 5.98 -28.23 -29.30
C ARG A 160 6.92 -29.43 -29.22
N ASN A 161 7.29 -29.89 -30.43
CA ASN A 161 8.31 -30.89 -30.70
C ASN A 161 9.69 -30.38 -30.25
N GLY A 162 10.43 -31.21 -29.52
CA GLY A 162 11.83 -30.93 -29.16
C GLY A 162 12.44 -32.07 -28.38
N ARG A 163 12.88 -33.12 -29.08
CA ARG A 163 13.67 -34.21 -28.49
C ARG A 163 15.02 -33.67 -28.02
N ARG A 164 15.31 -33.75 -26.72
CA ARG A 164 16.65 -34.12 -26.21
C ARG A 164 16.56 -34.66 -24.78
N ARG A 165 17.40 -35.67 -24.53
CA ARG A 165 17.32 -36.69 -23.47
C ARG A 165 17.58 -36.17 -22.05
N MET A 166 16.88 -36.84 -21.13
CA MET A 166 17.06 -36.94 -19.68
C MET A 166 18.48 -36.73 -19.12
N ARG A 167 18.55 -36.03 -17.98
CA ARG A 167 19.09 -36.57 -16.70
C ARG A 167 18.61 -35.73 -15.51
N CYS A 168 17.92 -36.38 -14.58
CA CYS A 168 17.52 -35.87 -13.27
C CYS A 168 18.66 -35.99 -12.25
N ARG A 169 18.80 -35.02 -11.34
CA ARG A 169 19.27 -35.12 -9.93
C ARG A 169 18.66 -33.91 -9.20
N ALA A 170 17.65 -34.06 -8.32
CA ALA A 170 17.68 -34.47 -6.91
C ALA A 170 18.45 -33.50 -5.97
N ILE A 171 17.69 -32.73 -5.14
CA ILE A 171 17.70 -32.62 -3.65
C ILE A 171 19.06 -32.90 -2.98
N ASP A 172 19.68 -32.16 -2.04
CA ASP A 172 19.41 -31.08 -1.04
C ASP A 172 20.82 -30.54 -0.61
N PRO A 173 21.05 -29.72 0.46
CA PRO A 173 20.16 -29.22 1.53
C PRO A 173 20.05 -27.70 1.69
#